data_AF-A0A7S9LUN2-F1
#
_entry.id   AF-A0A7S9LUN2-F1
#
_cell.length_a   1.000
_cell.length_b   1.000
_cell.length_c   1.000
_cell.angle_alpha   90.00
_cell.angle_beta   90.00
_cell.angle_gamma   90.00
#
_symmetry.space_group_name_H-M   'P 1'
#
loop_
_entity.id
_entity.type
_entity.pdbx_description
1 polymer ?
#
loop_
_entity_poly.entity_id
_entity_poly.type
_entity_poly.pdbx_seq_one_letter_code
_entity_poly.pdbx_strand_id
1 'polypeptide(L)'
;MADEFERKKTKAELRREAELAAELARLHVETQKMMHEWEHLPSAWRSIEDEPLTPHRTRVTLRLDTDMVKFYRAIGPGDQSRINAILRAYMLARLAKVIEGPLDQDWLGRPV
;
A
#
# COMPACT_ATOMS: atom_id res chain seq x y z
N MET A 1 26.61 29.67 34.02
CA MET A 1 25.18 29.96 33.79
C MET A 1 24.79 29.16 32.57
N ALA A 2 23.90 28.17 32.58
CA ALA A 2 22.95 27.69 33.57
C ALA A 2 22.91 26.15 33.47
N ASP A 3 22.95 25.46 34.61
CA ASP A 3 22.58 24.04 34.68
C ASP A 3 21.17 24.04 35.29
N GLU A 4 20.18 24.07 34.42
CA GLU A 4 18.78 24.17 34.77
C GLU A 4 18.32 22.81 35.29
N PHE A 5 18.10 22.74 36.60
CA PHE A 5 17.72 21.56 37.37
C PHE A 5 16.72 20.64 36.65
N GLU A 6 17.20 19.54 36.08
CA GLU A 6 16.34 18.41 35.70
C GLU A 6 15.78 17.76 36.97
N ARG A 7 14.61 18.23 37.41
CA ARG A 7 13.83 17.56 38.45
C ARG A 7 13.56 16.12 38.01
N LYS A 8 14.06 15.15 38.77
CA LYS A 8 13.71 13.74 38.59
C LYS A 8 12.21 13.53 38.79
N LYS A 9 11.56 12.98 37.76
CA LYS A 9 10.13 12.63 37.80
C LYS A 9 9.88 11.56 38.86
N THR A 10 8.76 11.69 39.57
CA THR A 10 8.28 10.68 40.51
C THR A 10 7.83 9.42 39.76
N LYS A 11 7.75 8.29 40.46
CA LYS A 11 7.28 7.02 39.89
C LYS A 11 5.87 7.13 39.28
N ALA A 12 5.01 7.94 39.89
CA ALA A 12 3.65 8.19 39.38
C ALA A 12 3.67 9.04 38.10
N GLU A 13 4.56 10.04 38.02
CA GLU A 13 4.74 10.86 36.81
C GLU A 13 5.31 10.04 35.65
N LEU A 14 6.30 9.18 35.90
CA LEU A 14 6.84 8.26 34.88
C LEU A 14 5.78 7.28 34.36
N ARG A 15 4.90 6.78 35.23
CA ARG A 15 3.79 5.91 34.83
C ARG A 15 2.80 6.64 33.92
N ARG A 16 2.41 7.86 34.28
CA ARG A 16 1.51 8.69 33.47
C ARG A 16 2.12 9.07 32.13
N GLU A 17 3.42 9.33 32.10
CA GLU A 17 4.15 9.58 30.87
C GLU A 17 4.19 8.35 29.96
N ALA A 18 4.41 7.16 30.51
CA ALA A 18 4.34 5.92 29.75
C ALA A 18 2.91 5.65 29.20
N GLU A 19 1.88 5.93 30.00
CA GLU A 19 0.47 5.85 29.57
C GLU A 19 0.18 6.84 28.44
N LEU A 20 0.64 8.08 28.54
CA LEU A 20 0.52 9.10 27.50
C LEU A 20 1.29 8.69 26.22
N ALA A 21 2.52 8.20 26.35
CA ALA A 21 3.32 7.76 25.21
C ALA A 21 2.66 6.59 24.46
N ALA A 22 2.09 5.63 25.20
CA ALA A 22 1.33 4.54 24.60
C ALA A 22 0.08 5.03 23.86
N GLU A 23 -0.63 6.01 24.42
CA GLU A 23 -1.81 6.60 23.79
C GLU A 23 -1.47 7.39 22.53
N LEU A 24 -0.42 8.22 22.58
CA LEU A 24 0.07 8.94 21.42
C LEU A 24 0.57 7.99 20.33
N ALA A 25 1.21 6.89 20.69
CA ALA A 25 1.60 5.86 19.73
C ALA A 25 0.40 5.19 19.05
N ARG A 26 -0.67 4.88 19.81
CA ARG A 26 -1.93 4.35 19.26
C ARG A 26 -2.58 5.32 18.27
N LEU A 27 -2.76 6.58 18.68
CA LEU A 27 -3.33 7.63 17.84
C LEU A 27 -2.51 7.85 16.56
N HIS A 28 -1.18 7.80 16.67
CA HIS A 28 -0.29 7.91 15.51
C HIS A 28 -0.47 6.75 14.54
N VAL A 29 -0.56 5.51 15.03
CA VAL A 29 -0.84 4.34 14.19
C VAL A 29 -2.21 4.42 13.51
N GLU A 30 -3.25 4.87 14.20
CA GLU A 30 -4.58 5.06 13.61
C GLU A 30 -4.60 6.16 12.55
N THR A 31 -3.97 7.30 12.84
CA THR A 31 -3.84 8.41 11.88
C THR A 31 -3.02 8.00 10.66
N GLN A 32 -1.91 7.29 10.87
CA GLN A 32 -1.11 6.76 9.78
C GLN A 32 -1.89 5.74 8.95
N LYS A 33 -2.68 4.85 9.56
CA LYS A 33 -3.56 3.93 8.83
C LYS A 33 -4.58 4.68 7.95
N MET A 34 -5.23 5.71 8.49
CA MET A 34 -6.17 6.54 7.71
C MET A 34 -5.48 7.29 6.56
N MET A 35 -4.23 7.70 6.73
CA MET A 35 -3.42 8.36 5.68
C MET A 35 -2.83 7.34 4.68
N HIS A 36 -2.57 6.10 5.11
CA HIS A 36 -1.93 5.04 4.32
C HIS A 36 -2.90 4.20 3.48
N GLU A 37 -4.21 4.28 3.70
CA GLU A 37 -5.20 3.59 2.85
C GLU A 37 -5.01 3.91 1.35
N TRP A 38 -4.34 5.01 1.01
CA TRP A 38 -4.07 5.45 -0.36
C TRP A 38 -2.60 5.24 -0.80
N GLU A 39 -1.68 4.87 0.11
CA GLU A 39 -0.24 4.72 -0.18
C GLU A 39 0.17 3.32 -0.64
N HIS A 40 -0.72 2.31 -0.56
CA HIS A 40 -0.44 0.95 -1.00
C HIS A 40 -0.52 0.73 -2.52
N LEU A 41 -0.63 1.80 -3.31
CA LEU A 41 -0.54 1.68 -4.76
C LEU A 41 0.89 1.26 -5.14
N PRO A 42 1.06 0.17 -5.92
CA PRO A 42 2.38 -0.24 -6.37
C PRO A 42 3.13 0.94 -6.98
N SER A 43 4.34 1.23 -6.51
CA SER A 43 5.16 2.35 -7.01
C SER A 43 5.36 2.29 -8.52
N ALA A 44 5.43 1.06 -9.08
CA ALA A 44 5.48 0.78 -10.50
C ALA A 44 4.33 1.44 -11.29
N TRP A 45 3.16 1.68 -10.67
CA TRP A 45 2.02 2.33 -11.34
C TRP A 45 2.32 3.78 -11.74
N ARG A 46 3.22 4.46 -11.05
CA ARG A 46 3.61 5.84 -11.37
C ARG A 46 4.46 5.96 -12.63
N SER A 47 5.12 4.87 -13.04
CA SER A 47 6.02 4.82 -14.19
C SER A 47 5.47 3.97 -15.35
N ILE A 48 4.20 3.55 -15.30
CA ILE A 48 3.57 2.74 -16.35
C ILE A 48 3.60 3.43 -17.72
N GLU A 49 3.60 4.76 -17.73
CA GLU A 49 3.64 5.55 -18.97
C GLU A 49 5.01 5.50 -19.65
N ASP A 50 6.06 5.31 -18.86
CA ASP A 50 7.45 5.45 -19.29
C ASP A 50 8.10 4.11 -19.66
N GLU A 51 7.48 2.98 -19.31
CA GLU A 51 8.13 1.66 -19.36
C GLU A 51 7.94 0.96 -20.72
N PRO A 52 9.00 0.83 -21.55
CA PRO A 52 8.90 0.34 -22.92
C PRO A 52 9.06 -1.18 -23.00
N LEU A 53 8.69 -1.94 -21.95
CA LEU A 53 8.77 -3.39 -22.01
C LEU A 53 7.61 -3.92 -22.86
N THR A 54 7.91 -4.42 -24.05
CA THR A 54 7.01 -5.25 -24.85
C THR A 54 7.37 -6.73 -24.69
N PRO A 55 6.97 -7.38 -23.58
CA PRO A 55 7.01 -8.84 -23.50
C PRO A 55 6.04 -9.42 -24.53
N HIS A 56 6.26 -10.69 -24.89
CA HIS A 56 5.40 -11.41 -25.82
C HIS A 56 3.94 -11.37 -25.34
N ARG A 57 3.02 -10.95 -26.23
CA ARG A 57 1.61 -10.77 -25.90
C ARG A 57 0.81 -11.93 -26.46
N THR A 58 0.10 -12.64 -25.58
CA THR A 58 -0.88 -13.63 -26.02
C THR A 58 -2.23 -12.94 -26.22
N ARG A 59 -2.80 -13.07 -27.42
CA ARG A 59 -4.14 -12.54 -27.71
C ARG A 59 -5.18 -13.39 -26.98
N VAL A 60 -5.89 -12.76 -26.04
CA VAL A 60 -7.00 -13.36 -25.30
C VAL A 60 -8.23 -12.49 -25.45
N THR A 61 -9.42 -13.09 -25.34
CA THR A 61 -10.68 -12.34 -25.24
C THR A 61 -11.00 -12.12 -23.77
N LEU A 62 -10.89 -10.89 -23.29
CA LEU A 62 -11.22 -10.48 -21.93
C LEU A 62 -12.39 -9.48 -21.96
N ARG A 63 -13.28 -9.54 -20.96
CA ARG A 63 -14.31 -8.54 -20.73
C ARG A 63 -13.84 -7.61 -19.61
N LEU A 64 -13.92 -6.30 -19.86
CA LEU A 64 -13.69 -5.25 -18.88
C LEU A 64 -14.97 -4.43 -18.71
N ASP A 65 -15.14 -3.81 -17.56
CA ASP A 65 -16.30 -2.96 -17.29
C ASP A 65 -16.32 -1.75 -18.22
N THR A 66 -17.53 -1.30 -18.53
CA THR A 66 -17.77 -0.31 -19.59
C THR A 66 -17.10 1.04 -19.27
N ASP A 67 -17.12 1.43 -18.00
CA ASP A 67 -16.48 2.64 -17.48
C ASP A 67 -14.95 2.54 -17.51
N MET A 68 -14.36 1.39 -17.18
CA MET A 68 -12.91 1.15 -17.30
C MET A 68 -12.46 1.30 -18.76
N VAL A 69 -13.20 0.70 -19.70
CA VAL A 69 -12.88 0.83 -21.14
C VAL A 69 -12.93 2.29 -21.59
N LYS A 70 -13.92 3.06 -21.13
CA LYS A 70 -14.01 4.50 -21.43
C LYS A 70 -12.83 5.27 -20.85
N PHE A 71 -12.47 5.01 -19.59
CA PHE A 71 -11.36 5.66 -18.90
C PHE A 71 -10.03 5.45 -19.64
N TYR A 72 -9.65 4.19 -19.91
CA TYR A 72 -8.35 3.91 -20.53
C TYR A 72 -8.27 4.42 -21.98
N ARG A 73 -9.38 4.39 -22.73
CA ARG A 73 -9.42 4.96 -24.08
C ARG A 73 -9.30 6.48 -24.09
N ALA A 74 -9.84 7.16 -23.07
CA ALA A 74 -9.77 8.62 -22.97
C ALA A 74 -8.34 9.13 -22.74
N ILE A 75 -7.47 8.31 -22.15
CA ILE A 75 -6.04 8.64 -21.93
C ILE A 75 -5.26 8.69 -23.25
N GLY A 76 -5.71 7.96 -24.27
CA GLY A 76 -5.12 7.96 -25.61
C GLY A 76 -4.45 6.63 -25.99
N PRO A 77 -3.59 6.64 -27.02
CA PRO A 77 -2.95 5.43 -27.53
C PRO A 77 -2.14 4.67 -26.47
N GLY A 78 -2.14 3.34 -26.54
CA GLY A 78 -1.42 2.49 -25.58
C GLY A 78 -2.23 2.08 -24.34
N ASP A 79 -3.54 2.32 -24.35
CA ASP A 79 -4.51 1.84 -23.37
C ASP A 79 -4.29 0.37 -22.96
N GLN A 80 -4.14 -0.53 -23.93
CA GLN A 80 -3.89 -1.95 -23.67
C GLN A 80 -2.54 -2.21 -22.99
N SER A 81 -1.50 -1.45 -23.32
CA SER A 81 -0.18 -1.57 -22.68
C SER A 81 -0.27 -1.15 -21.21
N ARG A 82 -1.00 -0.06 -20.92
CA ARG A 82 -1.23 0.44 -19.56
C ARG A 82 -2.02 -0.57 -18.72
N ILE A 83 -3.09 -1.11 -19.27
CA ILE A 83 -3.88 -2.19 -18.63
C ILE A 83 -2.96 -3.38 -18.30
N ASN A 84 -2.14 -3.82 -19.26
CA ASN A 84 -1.23 -4.95 -19.04
C ASN A 84 -0.17 -4.67 -17.96
N ALA A 85 0.31 -3.43 -17.84
CA ALA A 85 1.27 -3.05 -16.81
C ALA A 85 0.66 -3.06 -15.40
N ILE A 86 -0.59 -2.59 -15.25
CA ILE A 86 -1.33 -2.65 -13.99
C ILE A 86 -1.53 -4.10 -13.55
N LEU A 87 -2.01 -4.95 -14.47
CA LEU A 87 -2.21 -6.38 -14.21
C LEU A 87 -0.89 -7.09 -13.85
N ARG A 88 0.22 -6.70 -14.48
CA ARG A 88 1.56 -7.22 -14.16
C ARG A 88 2.01 -6.82 -12.77
N ALA A 89 1.84 -5.57 -12.38
CA ALA A 89 2.21 -5.11 -11.04
C ALA A 89 1.41 -5.83 -9.95
N TYR A 90 0.11 -6.04 -10.15
CA TYR A 90 -0.70 -6.87 -9.25
C TYR A 90 -0.21 -8.32 -9.20
N MET A 91 0.06 -8.93 -10.35
CA MET A 91 0.62 -10.28 -10.45
C MET A 91 1.94 -10.41 -9.67
N LEU A 92 2.87 -9.47 -9.84
CA LEU A 92 4.16 -9.46 -9.14
C LEU A 92 3.97 -9.29 -7.62
N ALA A 93 3.06 -8.41 -7.19
CA ALA A 93 2.75 -8.22 -5.78
C ALA A 93 2.17 -9.50 -5.13
N ARG A 94 1.32 -10.24 -5.86
CA ARG A 94 0.80 -11.56 -5.44
C ARG A 94 1.90 -12.61 -5.34
N LEU A 95 2.76 -12.71 -6.37
CA LEU A 95 3.86 -13.68 -6.41
C LEU A 95 4.93 -13.40 -5.34
N ALA A 96 5.19 -12.12 -5.04
CA ALA A 96 6.10 -11.71 -3.98
C ALA A 96 5.50 -11.80 -2.56
N LYS A 97 4.24 -12.25 -2.42
CA LYS A 97 3.50 -12.31 -1.15
C LYS A 97 3.41 -10.97 -0.41
N VAL A 98 3.54 -9.86 -1.13
CA VAL A 98 3.30 -8.50 -0.60
C VAL A 98 1.80 -8.28 -0.44
N ILE A 99 1.00 -8.83 -1.36
CA ILE A 99 -0.45 -8.94 -1.24
C ILE A 99 -0.76 -10.42 -1.02
N GLU A 100 -1.15 -10.77 0.20
CA GLU A 100 -1.70 -12.09 0.51
C GLU A 100 -3.14 -12.20 -0.01
N GLY A 101 -3.52 -13.40 -0.41
CA GLY A 101 -4.86 -13.69 -0.93
C GLY A 101 -5.52 -14.79 -0.12
N PRO A 102 -6.82 -15.04 -0.33
CA PRO A 102 -7.56 -16.06 0.42
C PRO A 102 -7.02 -17.48 0.29
N LEU A 103 -6.20 -17.75 -0.74
CA LEU A 103 -5.56 -19.04 -0.96
C LEU A 103 -4.18 -19.15 -0.29
N ASP A 104 -3.64 -18.03 0.19
CA ASP A 104 -2.37 -17.96 0.92
C ASP A 104 -2.59 -17.94 2.43
N GLN A 105 -3.85 -17.98 2.85
CA GLN A 105 -4.27 -18.12 4.22
C GLN A 105 -5.15 -19.37 4.34
N ASP A 106 -4.98 -20.14 5.42
CA ASP A 106 -5.96 -21.16 5.75
C ASP A 106 -7.31 -20.51 6.14
N TRP A 107 -8.34 -21.34 6.33
CA TRP A 107 -9.66 -20.85 6.75
C TRP A 107 -9.67 -20.22 8.16
N LEU A 108 -8.55 -20.24 8.89
CA LEU A 108 -8.33 -19.58 10.18
C LEU A 108 -7.50 -18.28 10.05
N GLY A 109 -7.15 -17.86 8.82
CA GLY A 109 -6.37 -16.65 8.56
C GLY A 109 -4.88 -16.80 8.84
N ARG A 110 -4.35 -18.03 8.95
CA ARG A 110 -2.91 -18.29 9.14
C ARG A 110 -2.23 -18.43 7.79
N PRO A 111 -0.97 -17.98 7.65
CA PRO A 111 -0.23 -18.20 6.41
C PRO A 111 -0.03 -19.72 6.18
N VAL A 112 -0.31 -20.18 4.96
CA VAL A 112 -0.02 -21.54 4.48
C VAL A 112 1.33 -21.65 3.77
#